data_AF-A0A2V7KDF8-F1
#
_entry.id   AF-A0A2V7KDF8-F1
#
_cell.length_a   1.000
_cell.length_b   1.000
_cell.length_c   1.000
_cell.angle_alpha   90.00
_cell.angle_beta   90.00
_cell.angle_gamma   90.00
#
_symmetry.space_group_name_H-M   'P 1'
#
loop_
_entity.id
_entity.type
_entity.pdbx_description
1 polymer ?
#
loop_
_entity_poly.entity_id
_entity_poly.type
_entity_poly.pdbx_seq_one_letter_code
_entity_poly.pdbx_strand_id
1 'polypeptide(L)'
;MRRYRARRRAAGLRVATRWRPAASAAISPGVLKHRILEARSLAMHCLIARKIESDRRLLAAARRNLEKWIARYGEGVPRALGEWREILDRPWPEIAALITDADEAAVRLRQSSPFAGVLTPGERRRVYEAFRA
;
A
#
# COMPACT_ATOMS: atom_id res chain seq x y z
N MET A 1 -16.30 -8.56 37.45
CA MET A 1 -16.19 -7.11 37.12
C MET A 1 -15.32 -6.28 38.09
N ARG A 2 -15.48 -6.35 39.43
CA ARG A 2 -14.71 -5.51 40.40
C ARG A 2 -13.19 -5.76 40.43
N ARG A 3 -12.75 -7.02 40.33
CA ARG A 3 -11.31 -7.39 40.42
C ARG A 3 -10.44 -6.88 39.26
N TYR A 4 -11.01 -6.70 38.06
CA TYR A 4 -10.30 -6.21 36.87
C TYR A 4 -9.96 -4.72 36.96
N ARG A 5 -10.89 -3.90 37.49
CA ARG A 5 -10.70 -2.45 37.65
C ARG A 5 -9.65 -2.09 38.72
N ALA A 6 -9.54 -2.91 39.77
CA ALA A 6 -8.55 -2.72 40.83
C ALA A 6 -7.10 -2.90 40.32
N ARG A 7 -6.85 -3.94 39.49
CA ARG A 7 -5.52 -4.20 38.90
C ARG A 7 -5.03 -3.07 37.99
N ARG A 8 -5.92 -2.46 37.19
CA ARG A 8 -5.52 -1.35 36.30
C ARG A 8 -5.10 -0.08 37.06
N ARG A 9 -5.79 0.25 38.17
CA ARG A 9 -5.41 1.38 39.02
C ARG A 9 -4.07 1.14 39.73
N ALA A 10 -3.83 -0.07 40.23
CA ALA A 10 -2.56 -0.44 40.86
C ALA A 10 -1.36 -0.37 39.88
N ALA A 11 -1.60 -0.58 38.59
CA ALA A 11 -0.60 -0.45 37.52
C ALA A 11 -0.42 1.00 37.00
N GLY A 12 -0.97 2.02 37.68
CA GLY A 12 -0.84 3.42 37.27
C GLY A 12 -1.64 3.82 36.02
N LEU A 13 -2.43 2.90 35.44
CA LEU A 13 -3.23 3.17 34.25
C LEU A 13 -4.44 4.04 34.63
N ARG A 14 -4.40 5.32 34.23
CA ARG A 14 -5.52 6.25 34.36
C ARG A 14 -6.54 6.00 33.25
N VAL A 15 -7.83 6.07 33.59
CA VAL A 15 -8.90 6.03 32.60
C VAL A 15 -8.84 7.34 31.81
N ALA A 16 -8.33 7.29 30.58
CA ALA A 16 -8.43 8.41 29.66
C ALA A 16 -9.88 8.50 29.17
N THR A 17 -10.69 9.34 29.80
CA THR A 17 -12.08 9.62 29.40
C THR A 17 -12.17 10.52 28.18
N ARG A 18 -11.06 11.15 27.77
CA ARG A 18 -10.99 12.03 26.61
C ARG A 18 -9.67 11.81 25.90
N TRP A 19 -9.74 11.44 24.62
CA TRP A 19 -8.57 11.52 23.75
C TRP A 19 -8.23 13.01 23.57
N ARG A 20 -7.05 13.41 24.04
CA ARG A 20 -6.45 14.69 23.70
C ARG A 20 -5.37 14.40 22.66
N PRO A 21 -5.47 14.92 21.43
CA PRO A 21 -4.33 14.87 20.54
C PRO A 21 -3.17 15.58 21.26
N ALA A 22 -2.03 14.90 21.39
CA ALA A 22 -0.77 15.60 21.61
C ALA A 22 -0.69 16.65 20.49
N ALA A 23 -0.38 17.91 20.82
CA ALA A 23 -0.45 19.06 19.93
C ALA A 23 0.03 18.69 18.52
N SER A 24 -0.92 18.30 17.66
CA SER A 24 -0.64 17.91 16.31
C SER A 24 -0.58 19.22 15.57
N ALA A 25 0.56 19.54 14.98
CA ALA A 25 0.60 20.58 13.97
C ALA A 25 -0.56 20.35 13.01
N ALA A 26 -1.31 21.40 12.68
CA ALA A 26 -2.42 21.30 11.76
C ALA A 26 -1.88 20.75 10.43
N ILE A 27 -2.35 19.58 10.02
CA ILE A 27 -1.95 19.00 8.73
C ILE A 27 -2.62 19.83 7.64
N SER A 28 -1.82 20.39 6.72
CA SER A 28 -2.38 21.14 5.62
C SER A 28 -3.28 20.24 4.74
N PRO A 29 -4.33 20.78 4.12
CA PRO A 29 -5.20 19.99 3.23
C PRO A 29 -4.44 19.26 2.12
N GLY A 30 -3.37 19.86 1.61
CA GLY A 30 -2.50 19.25 0.60
C GLY A 30 -1.76 18.01 1.11
N VAL A 31 -1.16 18.09 2.30
CA VAL A 31 -0.46 16.96 2.93
C VAL A 31 -1.44 15.84 3.29
N LEU A 32 -2.63 16.19 3.79
CA LEU A 32 -3.68 15.21 4.08
C LEU A 32 -4.10 14.46 2.81
N LYS A 33 -4.36 15.19 1.72
CA LYS A 33 -4.70 14.59 0.43
C LYS A 33 -3.61 13.63 -0.04
N HIS A 34 -2.35 14.04 0.03
CA HIS A 34 -1.23 13.19 -0.36
C HIS A 34 -1.19 11.88 0.45
N ARG A 35 -1.29 11.96 1.78
CA ARG A 35 -1.33 10.79 2.66
C ARG A 35 -2.50 9.86 2.35
N ILE A 36 -3.68 10.40 2.03
CA ILE A 36 -4.84 9.59 1.61
C ILE A 36 -4.56 8.85 0.30
N LEU A 37 -3.92 9.51 -0.67
CA LEU A 37 -3.54 8.87 -1.94
C LEU A 37 -2.52 7.73 -1.74
N GLU A 38 -1.52 7.96 -0.89
CA GLU A 38 -0.51 6.95 -0.54
C GLU A 38 -1.13 5.75 0.18
N ALA A 39 -1.96 6.00 1.21
CA ALA A 39 -2.62 4.94 1.96
C ALA A 39 -3.59 4.13 1.08
N ARG A 40 -4.31 4.80 0.16
CA ARG A 40 -5.14 4.12 -0.83
C ARG A 40 -4.32 3.27 -1.80
N SER A 41 -3.16 3.78 -2.25
CA SER A 41 -2.24 3.02 -3.10
C SER A 41 -1.71 1.78 -2.39
N LEU A 42 -1.28 1.92 -1.14
CA LEU A 42 -0.83 0.81 -0.30
C LEU A 42 -1.94 -0.24 -0.11
N ALA A 43 -3.17 0.19 0.20
CA ALA A 43 -4.30 -0.71 0.34
C ALA A 43 -4.59 -1.53 -0.94
N MET A 44 -4.48 -0.91 -2.13
CA MET A 44 -4.58 -1.63 -3.39
C MET A 44 -3.48 -2.69 -3.53
N HIS A 45 -2.24 -2.38 -3.16
CA HIS A 45 -1.11 -3.30 -3.28
C HIS A 45 -1.17 -4.44 -2.27
N CYS A 46 -1.66 -4.21 -1.05
CA CYS A 46 -1.95 -5.28 -0.10
C CYS A 46 -3.01 -6.26 -0.64
N LEU A 47 -4.05 -5.74 -1.32
CA LEU A 47 -5.06 -6.60 -1.94
C LEU A 47 -4.50 -7.37 -3.16
N ILE A 48 -3.67 -6.72 -3.97
CA ILE A 48 -2.93 -7.37 -5.07
C ILE A 48 -2.07 -8.51 -4.52
N ALA A 49 -1.30 -8.26 -3.46
CA ALA A 49 -0.44 -9.27 -2.84
C ALA A 49 -1.25 -10.48 -2.39
N ARG A 50 -2.38 -10.27 -1.71
CA ARG A 50 -3.26 -11.36 -1.28
C ARG A 50 -3.82 -12.17 -2.45
N LYS A 51 -4.19 -11.53 -3.56
CA LYS A 51 -4.68 -12.24 -4.76
C LYS A 51 -3.57 -13.06 -5.41
N ILE A 52 -2.37 -12.50 -5.55
CA ILE A 52 -1.24 -13.21 -6.15
C ILE A 52 -0.78 -14.36 -5.25
N GLU A 53 -0.80 -14.20 -3.93
CA GLU A 53 -0.52 -15.29 -3.00
C GLU A 53 -1.45 -16.48 -3.25
N SER A 54 -2.73 -16.20 -3.54
CA SER A 54 -3.74 -17.23 -3.83
C SER A 54 -3.65 -17.80 -5.25
N ASP A 55 -3.18 -17.00 -6.23
CA ASP A 55 -2.96 -17.42 -7.61
C ASP A 55 -1.71 -16.74 -8.20
N ARG A 56 -0.59 -17.48 -8.21
CA ARG A 56 0.70 -17.01 -8.72
C ARG A 56 0.71 -16.72 -10.22
N ARG A 57 -0.25 -17.23 -11.00
CA ARG A 57 -0.34 -16.98 -12.45
C ARG A 57 -0.58 -15.51 -12.76
N LEU A 58 -1.12 -14.75 -11.80
CA LEU A 58 -1.33 -13.31 -11.91
C LEU A 58 -0.02 -12.51 -12.05
N LEU A 59 1.13 -13.04 -11.60
CA LEU A 59 2.43 -12.41 -11.86
C LEU A 59 2.76 -12.32 -13.35
N ALA A 60 2.31 -13.29 -14.15
CA ALA A 60 2.52 -13.26 -15.59
C ALA A 60 1.79 -12.07 -16.24
N ALA A 61 0.65 -11.63 -15.68
CA ALA A 61 -0.04 -10.43 -16.16
C ALA A 61 0.78 -9.17 -15.89
N ALA A 62 1.38 -9.05 -14.70
CA ALA A 62 2.26 -7.94 -14.36
C ALA A 62 3.49 -7.86 -15.29
N ARG A 63 4.14 -9.00 -15.56
CA ARG A 63 5.25 -9.06 -16.52
C ARG A 63 4.82 -8.62 -17.91
N ARG A 64 3.69 -9.12 -18.43
CA ARG A 64 3.16 -8.71 -19.74
C ARG A 64 2.85 -7.21 -19.81
N ASN A 65 2.31 -6.63 -18.74
CA ASN A 65 2.05 -5.20 -18.69
C ASN A 65 3.34 -4.40 -18.75
N LEU A 66 4.36 -4.80 -17.99
CA LEU A 66 5.66 -4.16 -17.97
C LEU A 66 6.29 -4.16 -19.37
N GLU A 67 6.34 -5.32 -20.03
CA GLU A 67 6.89 -5.43 -21.38
C GLU A 67 6.13 -4.57 -22.40
N LYS A 68 4.79 -4.54 -22.31
CA LYS A 68 3.97 -3.67 -23.17
C LYS A 68 4.26 -2.18 -22.94
N TRP A 69 4.55 -1.78 -21.71
CA TRP A 69 4.87 -0.38 -21.40
C TRP A 69 6.27 -0.03 -21.90
N ILE A 70 7.27 -0.87 -21.63
CA ILE A 70 8.63 -0.71 -22.11
C ILE A 70 8.66 -0.59 -23.64
N ALA A 71 7.95 -1.47 -24.35
CA ALA A 71 7.88 -1.44 -25.82
C ALA A 71 7.30 -0.12 -26.38
N ARG A 72 6.46 0.60 -25.62
CA ARG A 72 5.91 1.90 -26.04
C ARG A 72 6.89 3.06 -25.88
N TYR A 73 7.89 2.92 -25.02
CA TYR A 73 8.88 3.98 -24.76
C TYR A 73 10.10 3.91 -25.68
N GLY A 74 10.31 2.80 -26.40
CA GLY A 74 11.46 2.65 -27.29
C GLY A 74 12.78 2.78 -26.52
N GLU A 75 13.66 3.68 -26.94
CA GLU A 75 14.96 3.95 -26.28
C GLU A 75 14.82 4.80 -24.99
N GLY A 76 13.69 5.46 -24.78
CA GLY A 76 13.46 6.38 -23.66
C GLY A 76 12.78 5.74 -22.44
N VAL A 77 13.12 4.50 -22.09
CA VAL A 77 12.45 3.76 -21.01
C VAL A 77 12.72 4.41 -19.65
N PRO A 78 11.67 4.79 -18.88
CA PRO A 78 11.86 5.30 -17.53
C PRO A 78 12.60 4.29 -16.63
N ARG A 79 13.58 4.76 -15.86
CA ARG A 79 14.38 3.92 -14.94
C ARG A 79 13.52 3.03 -14.04
N ALA A 80 12.38 3.54 -13.58
CA ALA A 80 11.46 2.80 -12.73
C ALA A 80 10.92 1.51 -13.39
N LEU A 81 10.76 1.47 -14.71
CA LEU A 81 10.35 0.25 -15.42
C LEU A 81 11.48 -0.80 -15.46
N GLY A 82 12.73 -0.34 -15.54
CA GLY A 82 13.90 -1.21 -15.38
C GLY A 82 13.97 -1.80 -13.97
N GLU A 83 13.80 -0.96 -12.94
CA GLU A 83 13.71 -1.41 -11.53
C GLU A 83 12.61 -2.47 -11.36
N TRP A 84 11.44 -2.27 -11.97
CA TRP A 84 10.35 -3.24 -11.92
C TRP A 84 10.67 -4.57 -12.61
N ARG A 85 11.48 -4.56 -13.67
CA ARG A 85 11.91 -5.80 -14.33
C ARG A 85 12.75 -6.64 -13.38
N GLU A 86 13.75 -6.02 -12.77
CA GLU A 86 14.61 -6.68 -11.76
C GLU A 86 13.81 -7.16 -10.55
N ILE A 87 12.86 -6.35 -10.06
CA ILE A 87 12.00 -6.73 -8.93
C ILE A 87 11.14 -7.94 -9.29
N LEU A 88 10.52 -7.96 -10.47
CA LEU A 88 9.65 -9.06 -10.87
C LEU A 88 10.43 -10.37 -11.01
N ASP A 89 11.73 -10.36 -11.26
CA ASP A 89 12.56 -11.56 -11.34
C ASP A 89 12.92 -12.18 -9.98
N ARG A 90 12.57 -11.50 -8.88
CA ARG A 90 12.79 -12.00 -7.51
C ARG A 90 11.75 -13.05 -7.10
N PRO A 91 12.05 -13.84 -6.05
CA PRO A 91 11.04 -14.67 -5.39
C PRO A 91 9.85 -13.85 -4.93
N TRP A 92 8.65 -14.43 -5.05
CA TRP A 92 7.41 -13.76 -4.67
C TRP A 92 7.38 -13.16 -3.25
N PRO A 93 7.90 -13.82 -2.19
CA PRO A 93 7.89 -13.23 -0.85
C PRO A 93 8.59 -11.86 -0.81
N GLU A 94 9.65 -11.67 -1.57
CA GLU A 94 10.37 -10.39 -1.67
C GLU A 94 9.55 -9.34 -2.43
N ILE A 95 8.90 -9.75 -3.52
CA ILE A 95 7.99 -8.87 -4.27
C ILE A 95 6.83 -8.44 -3.39
N ALA A 96 6.21 -9.37 -2.67
CA ALA A 96 5.09 -9.12 -1.77
C ALA A 96 5.48 -8.16 -0.65
N ALA A 97 6.63 -8.37 -0.01
CA ALA A 97 7.17 -7.47 1.00
C ALA A 97 7.32 -6.06 0.43
N LEU A 98 8.00 -5.92 -0.72
CA LEU A 98 8.25 -4.63 -1.35
C LEU A 98 6.97 -3.87 -1.73
N ILE A 99 5.99 -4.53 -2.34
CA ILE A 99 4.77 -3.83 -2.79
C ILE A 99 3.86 -3.42 -1.63
N THR A 100 4.00 -4.08 -0.48
CA THR A 100 3.21 -3.82 0.75
C THR A 100 3.96 -2.98 1.79
N ASP A 101 5.17 -2.53 1.47
CA ASP A 101 5.97 -1.68 2.37
C ASP A 101 5.46 -0.23 2.40
N ALA A 102 5.53 0.44 3.55
CA ALA A 102 5.13 1.83 3.70
C ALA A 102 6.26 2.84 3.46
N ASP A 103 7.50 2.37 3.29
CA ASP A 103 8.68 3.23 3.14
C ASP A 103 8.68 4.04 1.83
N GLU A 104 9.39 5.17 1.83
CA GLU A 104 9.43 6.12 0.70
C GLU A 104 9.85 5.47 -0.63
N ALA A 105 10.78 4.50 -0.57
CA ALA A 105 11.22 3.77 -1.75
C ALA A 105 10.08 2.94 -2.36
N ALA A 106 9.27 2.28 -1.53
CA ALA A 106 8.12 1.52 -1.97
C ALA A 106 6.98 2.43 -2.46
N VAL A 107 6.77 3.58 -1.81
CA VAL A 107 5.83 4.60 -2.28
C VAL A 107 6.20 5.07 -3.69
N ARG A 108 7.47 5.39 -3.94
CA ARG A 108 7.98 5.76 -5.27
C ARG A 108 7.71 4.65 -6.28
N LEU A 109 8.08 3.41 -5.97
CA LEU A 109 7.89 2.27 -6.88
C LEU A 109 6.43 2.06 -7.25
N ARG A 110 5.50 2.16 -6.27
CA ARG A 110 4.06 2.02 -6.52
C ARG A 110 3.49 3.04 -7.51
N GLN A 111 4.14 4.18 -7.75
CA GLN A 111 3.70 5.16 -8.75
C GLN A 111 3.73 4.61 -10.19
N SER A 112 4.54 3.59 -10.45
CA SER A 112 4.73 2.96 -11.77
C SER A 112 4.44 1.45 -11.75
N SER A 113 3.61 1.01 -10.80
CA SER A 113 3.33 -0.41 -10.53
C SER A 113 2.72 -1.18 -11.71
N PRO A 114 3.32 -2.31 -12.15
CA PRO A 114 2.85 -3.08 -13.32
C PRO A 114 1.63 -3.98 -13.04
N PHE A 115 1.06 -3.94 -11.83
CA PHE A 115 -0.05 -4.81 -11.41
C PHE A 115 -1.43 -4.36 -11.90
N ALA A 116 -1.48 -3.48 -12.92
CA ALA A 116 -2.73 -3.06 -13.54
C ALA A 116 -3.54 -4.28 -14.05
N GLY A 117 -4.83 -4.33 -13.70
CA GLY A 117 -5.73 -5.43 -14.10
C GLY A 117 -5.68 -6.67 -13.19
N VAL A 118 -4.80 -6.73 -12.18
CA VAL A 118 -4.86 -7.80 -11.15
C VAL A 118 -6.11 -7.65 -10.28
N LEU A 119 -6.46 -6.40 -9.94
CA LEU A 119 -7.71 -6.09 -9.27
C LEU A 119 -8.81 -5.87 -10.32
N THR A 120 -9.97 -6.48 -10.06
CA THR A 120 -11.20 -6.19 -10.80
C THR A 120 -11.65 -4.74 -10.58
N PRO A 121 -12.48 -4.17 -11.48
CA PRO A 121 -13.04 -2.84 -11.29
C PRO A 121 -13.82 -2.69 -9.97
N GLY A 122 -14.54 -3.74 -9.55
CA GLY A 122 -15.28 -3.74 -8.28
C GLY A 122 -14.37 -3.72 -7.05
N GLU A 123 -13.27 -4.50 -7.06
CA GLU A 123 -12.26 -4.48 -6.00
C GLU A 123 -11.60 -3.11 -5.87
N ARG A 124 -11.21 -2.51 -7.00
CA ARG A 124 -10.68 -1.16 -7.02
C ARG A 124 -11.68 -0.17 -6.43
N ARG A 125 -12.93 -0.20 -6.88
CA ARG A 125 -13.99 0.71 -6.41
C ARG A 125 -14.16 0.65 -4.88
N ARG A 126 -14.18 -0.55 -4.30
CA ARG A 126 -14.26 -0.72 -2.83
C ARG A 126 -13.09 -0.05 -2.10
N VAL A 127 -11.87 -0.18 -2.62
CA VAL A 127 -10.72 0.52 -2.04
C VAL A 127 -10.86 2.04 -2.20
N TYR A 128 -11.33 2.54 -3.34
CA TYR A 128 -11.58 3.98 -3.48
C TYR A 128 -12.64 4.50 -2.51
N GLU A 129 -13.70 3.74 -2.26
CA GLU A 129 -14.78 4.09 -1.33
C GLU A 129 -14.30 4.13 0.12
N ALA A 130 -13.45 3.18 0.54
CA ALA A 130 -12.89 3.16 1.89
C ALA A 130 -12.01 4.37 2.25
N PHE A 131 -11.54 5.10 1.25
CA PHE A 131 -10.68 6.29 1.40
C PHE A 131 -11.37 7.58 0.91
N ARG A 132 -12.71 7.59 0.74
CA ARG A 132 -13.43 8.86 0.55
C ARG A 132 -13.43 9.61 1.88
N ALA A 133 -12.99 10.87 1.82
CA ALA A 133 -13.15 11.85 2.89
C ALA A 133 -14.55 12.45 2.84
#